data_AF-A0A0Q6M3L3-F1
#
_entry.id   AF-A0A0Q6M3L3-F1
#
_cell.length_a   1.000
_cell.length_b   1.000
_cell.length_c   1.000
_cell.angle_alpha   90.00
_cell.angle_beta   90.00
_cell.angle_gamma   90.00
#
_symmetry.space_group_name_H-M   'P 1'
#
loop_
_entity.id
_entity.type
_entity.pdbx_description
1 polymer ?
#
loop_
_entity_poly.entity_id
_entity_poly.type
_entity_poly.pdbx_seq_one_letter_code
_entity_poly.pdbx_strand_id
1 'polypeptide(L)'
;MKFLLPICALAVAALPAAAEPPRDPMQPPASAQPASAASAPSDRGDAAPRHIVVVGTTRYLVDQGRRLSVGDLLGERRIERIDGDAVWLRDARGAQRVPLYPGVTRRAAADSPAPSASSPTRQTTKDVPR
;
A
#
# COMPACT_ATOMS: atom_id res chain seq x y z
N MET A 1 87.98 -7.51 -33.43
CA MET A 1 86.92 -7.33 -34.45
C MET A 1 85.56 -7.36 -33.75
N LYS A 2 84.50 -6.75 -34.29
CA LYS A 2 83.10 -6.90 -33.82
C LYS A 2 82.67 -8.38 -34.00
N PHE A 3 81.62 -8.96 -33.40
CA PHE A 3 80.42 -8.48 -32.69
C PHE A 3 80.28 -9.31 -31.36
N LEU A 4 79.17 -9.49 -30.62
CA LEU A 4 77.75 -9.05 -30.66
C LEU A 4 77.20 -9.03 -29.20
N LEU A 5 75.96 -8.59 -28.98
CA LEU A 5 75.18 -8.75 -27.74
C LEU A 5 73.73 -9.13 -28.14
N PRO A 6 73.15 -10.20 -27.57
CA PRO A 6 71.81 -10.06 -26.92
C PRO A 6 71.72 -10.95 -25.66
N ILE A 7 71.24 -10.47 -24.50
CA ILE A 7 69.83 -10.23 -24.14
C ILE A 7 68.93 -11.44 -24.43
N CYS A 8 68.65 -12.22 -23.38
CA CYS A 8 67.49 -13.12 -23.26
C CYS A 8 66.92 -12.93 -21.85
N ALA A 9 66.06 -11.92 -21.66
CA ALA A 9 64.60 -12.05 -21.79
C ALA A 9 63.99 -12.81 -20.59
N LEU A 10 63.82 -12.07 -19.48
CA LEU A 10 63.11 -12.52 -18.29
C LEU A 10 61.61 -12.66 -18.61
N ALA A 11 61.13 -13.90 -18.74
CA ALA A 11 59.73 -14.18 -19.05
C ALA A 11 58.84 -13.91 -17.81
N VAL A 12 58.16 -12.77 -17.79
CA VAL A 12 57.18 -12.42 -16.75
C VAL A 12 55.89 -13.21 -16.98
N ALA A 13 55.54 -14.08 -16.02
CA ALA A 13 54.29 -14.82 -16.06
C ALA A 13 53.10 -13.90 -15.78
N ALA A 14 52.23 -13.70 -16.78
CA ALA A 14 50.98 -12.97 -16.61
C ALA A 14 49.94 -13.87 -15.91
N LEU A 15 49.65 -13.60 -14.64
CA LEU A 15 48.49 -14.20 -13.98
C LEU A 15 47.20 -13.55 -14.53
N PRO A 16 46.15 -14.33 -14.81
CA PRO A 16 44.85 -13.77 -15.17
C PRO A 16 44.22 -13.12 -13.93
N ALA A 17 44.14 -11.80 -13.92
CA ALA A 17 43.33 -11.09 -12.93
C ALA A 17 41.86 -11.43 -13.16
N ALA A 18 41.24 -12.13 -12.20
CA ALA A 18 39.81 -12.36 -12.20
C ALA A 18 39.08 -11.03 -11.96
N ALA A 19 38.69 -10.35 -13.04
CA ALA A 19 37.87 -9.16 -12.97
C ALA A 19 36.48 -9.55 -12.44
N GLU A 20 36.17 -9.16 -11.19
CA GLU A 20 34.79 -9.27 -10.69
C GLU A 20 33.87 -8.44 -11.60
N PRO A 21 32.75 -9.00 -12.09
CA PRO A 21 31.81 -8.24 -12.90
C PRO A 21 31.25 -7.09 -12.06
N PRO A 22 31.12 -5.87 -12.61
CA PRO A 22 30.58 -4.73 -11.88
C PRO A 22 29.17 -5.06 -11.41
N ARG A 23 28.95 -5.02 -10.09
CA ARG A 23 27.62 -5.27 -9.51
C ARG A 23 26.65 -4.19 -9.99
N ASP A 24 25.50 -4.62 -10.49
CA ASP A 24 24.43 -3.72 -10.89
C ASP A 24 23.89 -2.98 -9.65
N PRO A 25 23.99 -1.64 -9.57
CA PRO A 25 23.47 -0.87 -8.44
C PRO A 25 21.93 -0.89 -8.36
N MET A 26 21.22 -1.37 -9.39
CA MET A 26 19.78 -1.57 -9.39
C MET A 26 19.35 -2.96 -8.94
N GLN A 27 20.28 -3.88 -8.62
CA GLN A 27 19.92 -5.23 -8.17
C GLN A 27 19.20 -5.16 -6.80
N PRO A 28 17.91 -5.57 -6.71
CA PRO A 28 17.15 -5.45 -5.47
C PRO A 28 17.68 -6.43 -4.39
N PRO A 29 17.57 -6.07 -3.10
CA PRO A 29 17.98 -6.96 -2.02
C PRO A 29 17.09 -8.21 -1.96
N ALA A 30 17.64 -9.34 -1.53
CA ALA A 30 16.89 -10.61 -1.45
C ALA A 30 15.63 -10.54 -0.56
N SER A 31 15.56 -9.60 0.39
CA SER A 31 14.38 -9.33 1.21
C SER A 31 13.24 -8.61 0.48
N ALA A 32 13.50 -8.02 -0.69
CA ALA A 32 12.49 -7.45 -1.58
C ALA A 32 11.88 -8.49 -2.55
N GLN A 33 12.36 -9.75 -2.50
CA GLN A 33 11.77 -10.83 -3.28
C GLN A 33 10.34 -11.09 -2.77
N PRO A 34 9.30 -10.92 -3.60
CA PRO A 34 7.93 -11.03 -3.13
C PRO A 34 7.68 -12.45 -2.61
N ALA A 35 7.21 -12.55 -1.37
CA ALA A 35 6.77 -13.81 -0.81
C ALA A 35 5.71 -14.42 -1.73
N SER A 36 5.81 -15.73 -2.01
CA SER A 36 4.85 -16.44 -2.84
C SER A 36 3.45 -16.24 -2.26
N ALA A 37 2.61 -15.48 -2.96
CA ALA A 37 1.28 -15.14 -2.49
C ALA A 37 0.47 -16.42 -2.43
N ALA A 38 0.12 -16.85 -1.21
CA ALA A 38 -0.75 -18.00 -1.01
C ALA A 38 -2.03 -17.79 -1.83
N SER A 39 -2.34 -18.73 -2.71
CA SER A 39 -3.43 -18.63 -3.68
C SER A 39 -4.79 -18.50 -2.98
N ALA A 40 -5.20 -17.27 -2.70
CA ALA A 40 -6.60 -16.96 -2.50
C ALA A 40 -7.36 -17.41 -3.75
N PRO A 41 -8.52 -18.07 -3.62
CA PRO A 41 -9.26 -18.59 -4.77
C PRO A 41 -9.59 -17.42 -5.69
N SER A 42 -8.91 -17.42 -6.84
CA SER A 42 -9.09 -16.41 -7.86
C SER A 42 -10.29 -16.78 -8.71
N ASP A 43 -11.49 -16.71 -8.11
CA ASP A 43 -12.71 -16.38 -8.84
C ASP A 43 -12.69 -14.89 -9.23
N ARG A 44 -11.58 -14.50 -9.87
CA ARG A 44 -11.42 -13.25 -10.60
C ARG A 44 -11.76 -13.59 -12.05
N GLY A 45 -13.02 -13.97 -12.26
CA GLY A 45 -13.68 -13.69 -13.53
C GLY A 45 -13.50 -12.22 -13.87
N ASP A 46 -13.55 -11.90 -15.17
CA ASP A 46 -13.18 -10.62 -15.78
C ASP A 46 -14.12 -9.45 -15.38
N ALA A 47 -14.11 -9.14 -14.09
CA ALA A 47 -14.98 -8.18 -13.44
C ALA A 47 -14.26 -6.85 -13.36
N ALA A 48 -14.81 -5.85 -14.03
CA ALA A 48 -14.33 -4.47 -14.02
C ALA A 48 -14.01 -3.98 -12.58
N PRO A 49 -12.95 -3.18 -12.38
CA PRO A 49 -12.46 -2.81 -11.05
C PRO A 49 -13.51 -2.05 -10.22
N ARG A 50 -14.01 -2.73 -9.19
CA ARG A 50 -14.99 -2.20 -8.23
C ARG A 50 -14.33 -1.36 -7.15
N HIS A 51 -14.88 -0.19 -6.86
CA HIS A 51 -14.39 0.68 -5.80
C HIS A 51 -15.52 1.52 -5.18
N ILE A 52 -15.33 1.96 -3.94
CA ILE A 52 -16.27 2.84 -3.25
C ILE A 52 -15.86 4.30 -3.49
N VAL A 53 -16.83 5.14 -3.82
CA VAL A 53 -16.69 6.61 -3.80
C VAL A 53 -17.65 7.20 -2.78
N VAL A 54 -17.27 8.33 -2.19
CA VAL A 54 -18.10 9.07 -1.23
C VAL A 54 -18.41 10.45 -1.81
N VAL A 55 -19.69 10.80 -1.85
CA VAL A 55 -20.15 12.12 -2.32
C VAL A 55 -20.99 12.73 -1.20
N GLY A 56 -20.49 13.79 -0.58
CA GLY A 56 -21.03 14.30 0.68
C GLY A 56 -20.93 13.22 1.77
N THR A 57 -22.07 12.81 2.32
CA THR A 57 -22.18 11.72 3.31
C THR A 57 -22.52 10.36 2.69
N THR A 58 -22.89 10.30 1.42
CA THR A 58 -23.41 9.10 0.76
C THR A 58 -22.29 8.29 0.10
N ARG A 59 -22.28 6.98 0.34
CA ARG A 59 -21.38 6.01 -0.31
C ARG A 59 -22.03 5.43 -1.56
N TYR A 60 -21.26 5.31 -2.62
CA TYR A 60 -21.65 4.65 -3.86
C TYR A 60 -20.61 3.58 -4.24
N LEU A 61 -21.08 2.46 -4.75
CA LEU A 61 -20.24 1.48 -5.43
C LEU A 61 -20.08 1.93 -6.89
N VAL A 62 -18.86 2.01 -7.38
CA VAL A 62 -18.59 2.15 -8.82
C VAL A 62 -18.34 0.76 -9.40
N ASP A 63 -19.20 0.37 -10.34
CA ASP A 63 -19.10 -0.86 -11.13
C ASP A 63 -19.28 -0.49 -12.61
N GLN A 64 -18.32 -0.88 -13.47
CA GLN A 64 -18.33 -0.57 -14.92
C GLN A 64 -18.55 0.93 -15.22
N GLY A 65 -18.00 1.83 -14.39
CA GLY A 65 -18.16 3.29 -14.53
C GLY A 65 -19.50 3.86 -14.06
N ARG A 66 -20.45 3.03 -13.62
CA ARG A 66 -21.75 3.44 -13.07
C ARG A 66 -21.67 3.55 -11.55
N ARG A 67 -22.23 4.62 -10.98
CA ARG A 67 -22.43 4.76 -9.53
C ARG A 67 -23.73 4.06 -9.13
N LEU A 68 -23.62 3.04 -8.29
CA LEU A 68 -24.71 2.30 -7.68
C LEU A 68 -24.82 2.66 -6.20
N SER A 69 -26.04 2.76 -5.71
CA SER A 69 -26.41 3.15 -4.35
C SER A 69 -27.04 1.99 -3.58
N VAL A 70 -27.34 2.18 -2.30
CA VAL A 70 -28.14 1.21 -1.53
C VAL A 70 -29.54 1.13 -2.14
N GLY A 71 -29.98 -0.09 -2.45
CA GLY A 71 -31.20 -0.38 -3.17
C GLY A 71 -30.99 -0.77 -4.64
N ASP A 72 -29.87 -0.41 -5.27
CA ASP A 72 -29.59 -0.76 -6.67
C ASP A 72 -29.20 -2.25 -6.83
N LEU A 73 -29.25 -2.73 -8.08
CA LEU A 73 -28.81 -4.09 -8.44
C LEU A 73 -27.35 -4.10 -8.90
N LEU A 74 -26.57 -5.05 -8.37
CA LEU A 74 -25.23 -5.41 -8.84
C LEU A 74 -25.31 -6.82 -9.45
N GLY A 75 -25.39 -6.88 -10.78
CA GLY A 75 -25.85 -8.09 -11.47
C GLY A 75 -27.30 -8.38 -11.06
N GLU A 76 -27.54 -9.58 -10.52
CA GLU A 76 -28.86 -10.03 -10.07
C GLU A 76 -29.16 -9.75 -8.58
N ARG A 77 -28.17 -9.26 -7.82
CA ARG A 77 -28.26 -9.12 -6.36
C ARG A 77 -28.47 -7.67 -5.95
N ARG A 78 -29.29 -7.41 -4.93
CA ARG A 78 -29.57 -6.05 -4.46
C ARG A 78 -28.50 -5.59 -3.46
N ILE A 79 -28.01 -4.36 -3.61
CA ILE A 79 -27.14 -3.72 -2.63
C ILE A 79 -27.97 -3.34 -1.41
N GLU A 80 -27.68 -3.94 -0.25
CA GLU A 80 -28.36 -3.68 1.02
C GLU A 80 -27.59 -2.67 1.90
N ARG A 81 -26.26 -2.70 1.85
CA ARG A 81 -25.39 -1.76 2.57
C ARG A 81 -24.04 -1.61 1.88
N ILE A 82 -23.48 -0.41 1.93
CA ILE A 82 -22.12 -0.11 1.47
C ILE A 82 -21.30 0.34 2.68
N ASP A 83 -20.35 -0.50 3.11
CA ASP A 83 -19.40 -0.18 4.18
C ASP A 83 -18.17 0.55 3.59
N GLY A 84 -17.10 0.72 4.37
CA GLY A 84 -15.87 1.38 3.90
C GLY A 84 -14.87 0.49 3.14
N ASP A 85 -15.10 -0.83 3.14
CA ASP A 85 -14.23 -1.86 2.56
C ASP A 85 -14.98 -3.01 1.86
N ALA A 86 -16.31 -3.06 2.01
CA ALA A 86 -17.16 -4.15 1.57
C ALA A 86 -18.58 -3.68 1.20
N VAL A 87 -19.29 -4.50 0.46
CA VAL A 87 -20.69 -4.31 0.08
C VAL A 87 -21.49 -5.51 0.56
N TRP A 88 -22.67 -5.27 1.12
CA TRP A 88 -23.63 -6.31 1.46
C TRP A 88 -24.63 -6.46 0.31
N LEU A 89 -24.66 -7.65 -0.27
CA LEU A 89 -25.54 -8.01 -1.36
C LEU A 89 -26.62 -8.97 -0.85
N ARG A 90 -27.87 -8.75 -1.21
CA ARG A 90 -28.99 -9.62 -0.90
C ARG A 90 -29.48 -10.35 -2.14
N ASP A 91 -29.66 -11.65 -2.00
CA ASP A 91 -30.32 -12.53 -2.97
C ASP A 91 -31.33 -13.45 -2.23
N ALA A 92 -31.87 -14.45 -2.93
CA ALA A 92 -32.87 -15.37 -2.38
C ALA A 92 -32.35 -16.24 -1.21
N ARG A 93 -31.02 -16.37 -1.04
CA ARG A 93 -30.39 -17.13 0.05
C ARG A 93 -30.12 -16.26 1.29
N GLY A 94 -30.19 -14.94 1.17
CA GLY A 94 -29.99 -13.99 2.26
C GLY A 94 -29.00 -12.88 1.91
N ALA A 95 -28.40 -12.29 2.94
CA ALA A 95 -27.40 -11.22 2.80
C ALA A 95 -25.97 -11.77 2.88
N GLN A 96 -25.15 -11.50 1.87
CA GLN A 96 -23.75 -11.87 1.78
C GLN A 96 -22.86 -10.61 1.80
N ARG A 97 -21.84 -10.61 2.67
CA ARG A 97 -20.78 -9.58 2.64
C ARG A 97 -19.75 -9.91 1.55
N VAL A 98 -19.49 -8.95 0.66
CA VAL A 98 -18.48 -9.04 -0.40
C VAL A 98 -17.38 -8.00 -0.12
N PRO A 99 -16.16 -8.41 0.26
CA PRO A 99 -15.05 -7.48 0.42
C PRO A 99 -14.57 -6.97 -0.94
N LEU A 100 -14.33 -5.66 -1.07
CA LEU A 100 -13.78 -5.07 -2.29
C LEU A 100 -12.24 -5.03 -2.28
N TYR A 101 -11.64 -4.96 -1.09
CA TYR A 101 -10.20 -4.81 -0.91
C TYR A 101 -9.64 -5.99 -0.08
N PRO A 102 -9.54 -7.21 -0.66
CA PRO A 102 -9.04 -8.37 0.06
C PRO A 102 -7.61 -8.13 0.55
N GLY A 103 -7.33 -8.50 1.81
CA GLY A 103 -6.05 -8.25 2.47
C GLY A 103 -5.88 -6.85 3.08
N VAL A 104 -6.74 -5.88 2.77
CA VAL A 104 -6.67 -4.54 3.38
C VAL A 104 -7.43 -4.53 4.71
N THR A 105 -6.73 -4.21 5.79
CA THR A 105 -7.33 -3.99 7.11
C THR A 105 -7.27 -2.51 7.47
N ARG A 106 -8.43 -1.86 7.68
CA ARG A 106 -8.48 -0.51 8.24
C ARG A 106 -8.25 -0.57 9.74
N ARG A 107 -7.34 0.26 10.25
CA ARG A 107 -7.26 0.60 11.68
C ARG A 107 -7.91 1.97 11.86
N ALA A 108 -8.68 2.15 12.94
CA ALA A 108 -9.06 3.48 13.36
C ALA A 108 -7.79 4.25 13.74
N ALA A 109 -7.68 5.51 13.32
CA ALA A 109 -6.74 6.41 13.97
C ALA A 109 -7.25 6.59 15.41
N ALA A 110 -6.37 6.42 16.40
CA ALA A 110 -6.71 6.80 17.77
C ALA A 110 -6.94 8.32 17.77
N ASP A 111 -8.03 8.78 18.39
CA ASP A 111 -8.30 10.20 18.53
C ASP A 111 -7.11 10.85 19.26
N SER A 112 -6.46 11.80 18.57
CA SER A 112 -5.35 12.53 19.15
C SER A 112 -5.86 13.28 20.39
N PRO A 113 -5.25 13.11 21.58
CA PRO A 113 -5.77 13.70 22.79
C PRO A 113 -5.90 15.21 22.62
N ALA A 114 -7.10 15.74 22.86
CA ALA A 114 -7.38 17.16 22.71
C ALA A 114 -6.44 17.97 23.63
N PRO A 115 -5.91 19.11 23.17
CA PRO A 115 -5.00 19.91 23.99
C PRO A 115 -5.73 20.38 25.26
N SER A 116 -5.21 19.98 26.42
CA SER A 116 -5.78 20.32 27.72
C SER A 116 -5.98 21.82 27.85
N ALA A 117 -7.22 22.25 28.08
CA ALA A 117 -7.56 23.65 28.27
C ALA A 117 -7.00 24.16 29.61
N SER A 118 -5.82 24.77 29.56
CA SER A 118 -5.26 25.53 30.69
C SER A 118 -6.13 26.73 30.99
N SER A 119 -7.05 26.61 31.96
CA SER A 119 -7.88 27.70 32.44
C SER A 119 -7.02 28.79 33.11
N PRO A 120 -7.01 30.05 32.62
CA PRO A 120 -6.27 31.11 33.27
C PRO A 120 -6.98 31.56 34.56
N THR A 121 -6.35 31.32 35.71
CA THR A 121 -6.81 31.84 36.99
C THR A 121 -6.79 33.37 36.98
N ARG A 122 -7.96 33.99 36.92
CA ARG A 122 -8.13 35.44 37.05
C ARG A 122 -7.91 35.86 38.51
N GLN A 123 -6.65 36.13 38.88
CA GLN A 123 -6.36 36.82 40.14
C GLN A 123 -6.88 38.26 40.07
N THR A 124 -7.91 38.56 40.86
CA THR A 124 -8.41 39.92 41.04
C THR A 124 -7.57 40.65 42.10
N THR A 125 -6.57 41.41 41.67
CA THR A 125 -5.98 42.42 42.56
C THR A 125 -6.93 43.61 42.65
N LYS A 126 -7.53 43.82 43.82
CA LYS A 126 -8.12 45.09 44.22
C LYS A 126 -8.25 45.14 45.74
N ASP A 127 -7.16 45.53 46.39
CA ASP A 127 -7.26 46.25 47.66
C ASP A 127 -6.33 47.46 47.61
N VAL A 128 -6.87 48.62 47.96
CA VAL A 128 -6.17 49.92 47.95
C VAL A 128 -6.37 50.49 49.35
N PRO A 129 -5.28 50.77 50.09
CA PRO A 129 -5.39 51.19 51.48
C PRO A 129 -6.00 52.58 51.60
N ARG A 130 -6.60 52.83 52.76
CA ARG A 130 -7.16 54.13 53.18
C ARG A 130 -6.65 54.47 54.57
#